data_AF-A0A2S9GF02-F1
#
_entry.id   AF-A0A2S9GF02-F1
#
_cell.length_a   1.000
_cell.length_b   1.000
_cell.length_c   1.000
_cell.angle_alpha   90.00
_cell.angle_beta   90.00
_cell.angle_gamma   90.00
#
_symmetry.space_group_name_H-M   'P 1'
#
loop_
_entity.id
_entity.type
_entity.pdbx_description
1 polymer ?
#
loop_
_entity_poly.entity_id
_entity_poly.type
_entity_poly.pdbx_seq_one_letter_code
_entity_poly.pdbx_strand_id
1 'polypeptide(L)' 'MPSSPVPVAVTGAAGQIGYAALFRIAAGAMLGHDTPVALRLLELPDAVR' A
#
# COMPACT_ATOMS: atom_id res chain seq x y z
N MET A 1 -16.88 12.30 -10.49
CA MET A 1 -15.94 12.93 -9.54
C MET A 1 -14.93 11.86 -9.16
N PRO A 2 -13.61 12.11 -9.14
CA PRO A 2 -12.68 11.11 -8.62
C PRO A 2 -13.09 10.81 -7.18
N SER A 3 -13.31 9.53 -6.86
CA SER A 3 -13.57 9.10 -5.49
C SER A 3 -12.34 9.41 -4.64
N SER A 4 -12.57 9.83 -3.40
CA SER A 4 -11.50 10.03 -2.44
C SER A 4 -10.68 8.74 -2.32
N PRO A 5 -9.33 8.79 -2.39
CA PRO A 5 -8.52 7.59 -2.25
C PRO A 5 -8.78 6.87 -0.94
N VAL A 6 -8.92 5.54 -0.98
CA VAL A 6 -9.10 4.72 0.21
C VAL A 6 -7.77 4.61 0.95
N PRO A 7 -7.69 5.00 2.24
CA PRO A 7 -6.47 4.86 3.01
C PRO A 7 -6.20 3.38 3.32
N VAL A 8 -5.01 2.90 3.00
CA VAL A 8 -4.57 1.52 3.26
C VAL A 8 -3.26 1.55 4.04
N ALA A 9 -3.28 1.05 5.27
CA ALA A 9 -2.08 0.90 6.08
C ALA A 9 -1.43 -0.47 5.83
N VAL A 10 -0.13 -0.48 5.56
CA VAL A 10 0.67 -1.71 5.41
C VAL A 10 1.82 -1.66 6.42
N THR A 11 1.83 -2.62 7.34
CA THR A 11 2.93 -2.81 8.29
C THR A 11 3.98 -3.75 7.69
N GLY A 12 5.23 -3.66 8.14
CA GLY A 12 6.30 -4.49 7.57
C GLY A 12 6.59 -4.15 6.10
N ALA A 13 6.33 -2.89 5.70
CA ALA A 13 6.28 -2.47 4.30
C ALA A 13 7.65 -2.56 3.59
N ALA A 14 8.75 -2.50 4.34
CA ALA A 14 10.10 -2.69 3.80
C ALA A 14 10.51 -4.17 3.68
N GLY A 15 9.71 -5.09 4.24
CA GLY A 15 9.94 -6.53 4.13
C GLY A 15 9.62 -7.10 2.74
N GLN A 16 10.03 -8.35 2.51
CA GLN A 16 9.84 -9.05 1.24
C GLN A 16 8.36 -9.17 0.82
N ILE A 17 7.46 -9.38 1.79
CA ILE A 17 6.02 -9.42 1.54
C ILE A 17 5.50 -8.05 1.14
N GLY A 18 5.94 -6.99 1.84
CA GLY A 18 5.59 -5.60 1.52
C GLY A 18 5.99 -5.26 0.08
N TYR A 19 7.25 -5.55 -0.28
CA TYR A 19 7.74 -5.33 -1.65
C TYR A 19 6.85 -5.99 -2.71
N ALA A 20 6.46 -7.26 -2.53
CA ALA A 20 5.60 -7.95 -3.48
C ALA A 20 4.14 -7.44 -3.46
N ALA A 21 3.61 -7.11 -2.29
CA ALA A 21 2.20 -6.77 -2.09
C ALA A 21 1.87 -5.34 -2.54
N LEU A 22 2.76 -4.37 -2.29
CA LEU A 22 2.47 -2.95 -2.53
C LEU A 22 2.13 -2.66 -3.99
N PHE A 23 2.84 -3.27 -4.93
CA PHE A 23 2.56 -3.09 -6.36
C PHE A 23 1.22 -3.71 -6.76
N ARG A 24 0.83 -4.84 -6.15
CA ARG A 24 -0.48 -5.47 -6.42
C ARG A 24 -1.63 -4.64 -5.86
N ILE A 25 -1.45 -4.06 -4.67
CA ILE A 25 -2.44 -3.14 -4.08
C ILE A 25 -2.57 -1.89 -4.95
N ALA A 26 -1.45 -1.27 -5.34
CA ALA A 26 -1.45 -0.10 -6.22
C ALA A 26 -2.04 -0.39 -7.61
N ALA A 27 -1.89 -1.61 -8.13
CA ALA A 27 -2.52 -2.05 -9.38
C ALA A 27 -4.03 -2.34 -9.25
N GLY A 28 -4.62 -2.23 -8.05
CA GLY A 28 -6.04 -2.45 -7.82
C GLY A 28 -6.43 -3.90 -7.54
N ALA A 29 -5.46 -4.81 -7.35
CA ALA A 29 -5.76 -6.23 -7.12
C ALA A 29 -6.50 -6.52 -5.79
N MET A 30 -6.54 -5.56 -4.87
CA MET A 30 -7.20 -5.69 -3.56
C MET A 30 -8.61 -5.07 -3.52
N LEU A 31 -8.77 -3.87 -4.08
CA LEU A 31 -10.00 -3.07 -3.98
C LEU A 31 -10.66 -2.77 -5.34
N GLY A 32 -10.15 -3.35 -6.42
CA GLY A 32 -10.58 -3.10 -7.79
C GLY A 32 -9.72 -2.05 -8.52
N HIS A 33 -9.63 -2.17 -9.84
CA HIS A 33 -8.78 -1.33 -10.70
C HIS A 33 -9.23 0.13 -10.77
N ASP A 34 -10.50 0.42 -10.48
CA ASP A 34 -11.06 1.78 -10.49
C ASP A 34 -11.03 2.46 -9.11
N THR A 35 -10.56 1.76 -8.07
CA THR A 35 -10.53 2.28 -6.71
C THR A 35 -9.17 2.92 -6.41
N PRO A 36 -9.08 4.27 -6.31
CA PRO A 36 -7.84 4.92 -5.93
C PRO A 36 -7.47 4.59 -4.49
N VAL A 37 -6.18 4.39 -4.22
CA VAL A 37 -5.66 4.05 -2.89
C VAL A 37 -4.60 5.03 -2.42
N ALA A 38 -4.56 5.30 -1.11
CA ALA A 38 -3.51 6.06 -0.44
C ALA A 38 -2.76 5.14 0.52
N LEU A 39 -1.55 4.73 0.13
CA LEU A 39 -0.73 3.82 0.92
C LEU A 39 -0.07 4.54 2.10
N ARG A 40 -0.24 3.99 3.29
CA ARG A 40 0.42 4.41 4.53
C ARG A 40 1.35 3.29 4.99
N LEU A 41 2.64 3.48 4.78
CA LEU A 41 3.65 2.45 5.02
C LEU A 41 4.21 2.61 6.43
N LEU A 42 4.04 1.59 7.26
CA LEU A 42 4.55 1.55 8.62
C LEU A 42 5.66 0.52 8.75
N GLU A 43 6.79 0.97 9.30
CA GLU A 43 7.93 0.13 9.61
C GLU A 43 8.62 0.55 10.90
N LEU A 44 9.46 -0.34 11.43
CA LEU A 44 10.43 0.00 12.45
C LEU A 44 11.42 1.04 11.88
N PRO A 45 11.89 2.00 12.69
CA PRO A 45 12.85 3.01 12.23
C PRO A 45 14.09 2.40 11.56
N ASP A 46 14.58 1.27 12.06
CA ASP A 46 15.78 0.59 11.55
C ASP A 46 15.60 0.00 10.15
N ALA A 47 14.36 -0.28 9.73
CA ALA A 47 14.04 -0.84 8.42
C ALA A 47 13.92 0.23 7.32
N VAL A 48 13.89 1.52 7.70
CA VAL A 48 13.73 2.68 6.79
C VAL A 48 15.00 3.55 6.76
N ARG A 49 16.06 3.15 7.47
CA ARG A 49 17.35 3.87 7.49
C ARG A 49 18.16 3.67 6.23
#